data_AF-A0A6A6ZNI1-F1
#
_entry.id   AF-A0A6A6ZNI1-F1
#
_cell.length_a   1.000
_cell.length_b   1.000
_cell.length_c   1.000
_cell.angle_alpha   90.00
_cell.angle_beta   90.00
_cell.angle_gamma   90.00
#
_symmetry.space_group_name_H-M   'P 1'
#
loop_
_entity.id
_entity.type
_entity.pdbx_description
1 polymer ?
#
loop_
_entity_poly.entity_id
_entity_poly.type
_entity_poly.pdbx_seq_one_letter_code
_entity_poly.pdbx_strand_id
1 'polypeptide(L)' 'LFNDSLFSDLTIHQISKGITKSYPSHKAILCPGSGWFKKALTGNFKVQLFSMSPNIGL' A
#
# COMPACT_ATOMS: atom_id res chain seq x y z
N LEU A 1 -8.22 9.32 6.88
CA LEU A 1 -8.69 8.38 7.95
C LEU A 1 -8.33 6.94 7.55
N PHE A 2 -8.44 5.91 8.40
CA PHE A 2 -8.22 4.54 7.93
C PHE A 2 -9.21 4.17 6.82
N ASN A 3 -8.72 3.59 5.71
CA ASN A 3 -9.51 3.22 4.52
C ASN A 3 -10.20 4.41 3.82
N ASP A 4 -9.65 5.61 3.99
CA ASP A 4 -10.03 6.83 3.29
C ASP A 4 -8.98 7.13 2.22
N SER A 5 -9.42 7.38 0.99
CA SER A 5 -8.51 7.67 -0.13
C SER A 5 -7.93 9.09 -0.04
N LEU A 6 -8.59 10.00 0.66
CA LEU A 6 -8.19 11.40 0.75
C LEU A 6 -6.86 11.54 1.49
N PHE A 7 -5.83 12.03 0.78
CA PHE A 7 -4.44 12.12 1.25
C PHE A 7 -3.78 10.77 1.59
N SER A 8 -4.28 9.67 1.01
CA SER A 8 -3.59 8.37 1.11
C SER A 8 -2.27 8.40 0.35
N ASP A 9 -1.23 7.84 0.96
CA ASP A 9 0.14 7.82 0.43
C ASP A 9 0.69 6.39 0.27
N LEU A 10 -0.13 5.39 0.59
CA LEU A 10 0.10 3.98 0.30
C LEU A 10 -1.21 3.19 0.19
N THR A 11 -1.14 2.01 -0.41
CA THR A 11 -2.24 1.03 -0.44
C THR A 11 -1.75 -0.30 0.15
N ILE A 12 -2.52 -0.87 1.08
CA ILE A 12 -2.27 -2.21 1.62
C ILE A 12 -3.10 -3.21 0.84
N HIS A 13 -2.46 -4.21 0.25
CA HIS A 13 -3.14 -5.35 -0.37
C HIS A 13 -3.16 -6.52 0.62
N GLN A 14 -4.34 -6.84 1.13
CA GLN A 14 -4.57 -8.02 1.97
C GLN A 14 -5.07 -9.17 1.09
N ILE A 15 -4.38 -10.31 1.13
CA ILE A 15 -4.83 -11.54 0.48
C ILE A 15 -5.39 -12.46 1.55
N SER A 16 -6.67 -12.84 1.42
CA SER A 16 -7.32 -13.77 2.34
C SER A 16 -8.28 -14.67 1.57
N LYS A 17 -8.14 -15.99 1.75
CA LYS A 17 -8.93 -17.02 1.03
C LYS A 17 -8.94 -16.81 -0.49
N GLY A 18 -7.81 -16.42 -1.08
CA GLY A 18 -7.69 -16.14 -2.52
C GLY A 18 -8.32 -14.81 -2.97
N ILE A 19 -8.92 -14.04 -2.06
CA ILE A 19 -9.51 -12.73 -2.35
C ILE A 19 -8.52 -11.65 -1.93
N THR A 20 -8.17 -10.77 -2.86
CA THR A 20 -7.35 -9.59 -2.58
C THR A 20 -8.25 -8.40 -2.29
N LYS A 21 -8.05 -7.75 -1.14
CA LYS A 21 -8.68 -6.47 -0.78
C LYS A 21 -7.61 -5.38 -0.67
N SER A 22 -7.93 -4.21 -1.20
CA SER A 22 -7.03 -3.05 -1.23
C SER A 22 -7.53 -1.98 -0.27
N TYR A 23 -6.64 -1.47 0.56
CA TYR A 23 -6.96 -0.45 1.57
C TYR A 23 -6.07 0.77 1.38
N PRO A 24 -6.60 1.92 0.93
CA PRO A 24 -5.87 3.18 1.00
C PRO A 24 -5.53 3.48 2.46
N SER A 25 -4.32 3.97 2.69
CA SER A 25 -3.76 4.14 4.03
C SER A 25 -2.78 5.31 4.10
N HIS A 26 -2.42 5.68 5.33
CA HIS A 26 -1.57 6.82 5.62
C HIS A 26 -0.34 6.40 6.44
N LYS A 27 0.88 6.63 5.93
CA LYS A 27 2.14 6.33 6.65
C LYS A 27 2.16 7.00 8.03
N ALA A 28 1.67 8.25 8.11
CA ALA A 28 1.62 9.04 9.34
C ALA A 28 0.78 8.39 10.45
N ILE A 29 -0.20 7.53 10.11
CA ILE A 29 -1.03 6.80 11.07
C ILE A 29 -0.40 5.44 11.40
N LEU A 30 0.11 4.73 10.39
CA LEU A 30 0.61 3.37 10.56
C LEU A 30 1.96 3.30 11.28
N CYS A 31 2.89 4.21 10.97
CA CYS A 31 4.24 4.19 11.52
C CYS A 31 4.30 4.42 13.05
N PRO A 32 3.48 5.32 13.65
CA PRO A 32 3.40 5.44 15.11
C PRO A 32 2.74 4.23 15.78
N GLY A 33 1.75 3.61 15.12
CA GLY A 33 0.98 2.49 15.68
C GLY A 33 1.65 1.12 15.55
N SER A 34 2.70 0.99 14.72
CA SER A 34 3.36 -0.29 14.47
C SER A 34 4.83 -0.12 14.09
N GLY A 35 5.71 -0.69 14.92
CA GLY A 35 7.14 -0.77 14.60
C GLY A 35 7.43 -1.58 13.34
N TRP A 36 6.55 -2.53 12.97
CA TRP A 36 6.66 -3.27 11.72
C TRP A 36 6.43 -2.35 10.53
N PHE A 37 5.33 -1.58 10.51
CA PHE A 37 5.04 -0.64 9.42
C PHE A 37 6.11 0.45 9.33
N LYS A 38 6.60 0.95 10.46
CA LYS A 38 7.73 1.89 10.48
C LYS A 38 8.95 1.31 9.75
N LYS A 39 9.39 0.09 10.12
CA LYS A 39 10.53 -0.57 9.47
C LYS A 39 10.27 -0.90 7.99
N ALA A 40 9.06 -1.31 7.64
CA ALA A 40 8.68 -1.65 6.28
C ALA A 40 8.69 -0.42 5.34
N LEU A 41 8.22 0.72 5.84
CA LEU A 41 8.01 1.93 5.04
C LEU A 41 9.19 2.91 5.07
N THR A 42 10.11 2.80 6.05
CA THR A 42 11.33 3.62 6.13
C THR A 42 12.62 2.82 5.99
N GLY A 43 12.53 1.48 5.89
CA GLY A 43 13.68 0.61 5.65
C GLY A 43 13.98 0.40 4.17
N ASN A 44 14.98 -0.41 3.88
CA ASN A 44 15.45 -0.70 2.52
C ASN A 44 14.58 -1.72 1.75
N PHE A 45 13.25 -1.60 1.83
CA PHE A 45 12.37 -2.46 1.06
C PHE A 45 12.36 -2.03 -0.43
N LYS A 46 12.52 -2.99 -1.34
CA LYS A 46 12.42 -2.75 -2.79
C LYS A 46 11.00 -2.32 -3.12
N VAL A 47 10.84 -1.06 -3.53
CA VAL A 47 9.61 -0.58 -4.16
C VAL A 47 9.53 -1.20 -5.55
N GLN A 48 8.64 -2.17 -5.74
CA GLN A 48 8.33 -2.68 -7.07
C GLN A 48 7.29 -1.75 -7.71
N LEU A 49 7.78 -0.78 -8.50
CA LEU A 49 6.94 0.03 -9.36
C LEU A 49 6.35 -0.88 -10.44
N PHE A 50 5.07 -1.25 -10.29
CA PHE A 50 4.31 -1.78 -11.42
C PHE A 50 4.13 -0.62 -12.41
N SER A 51 4.99 -0.57 -13.43
CA SER A 51 4.74 0.23 -14.62
C SER A 51 3.44 -0.31 -15.22
N MET A 52 2.37 0.49 -15.16
CA MET A 52 1.17 0.24 -15.95
C MET A 52 1.60 0.22 -17.41
N SER A 53 1.71 -0.97 -17.99
CA SER A 53 1.86 -1.10 -19.44
C SER A 53 0.56 -0.55 -20.06
N PRO A 54 0.63 0.38 -21.04
CA PRO A 54 -0.56 0.86 -21.69
C PRO A 54 -1.23 -0.32 -22.39
N ASN A 55 -2.50 -0.54 -22.07
CA ASN A 55 -3.34 -1.54 -22.70
C ASN A 55 -3.63 -1.03 -24.12
N ILE A 56 -2.74 -1.34 -25.07
CA ILE A 56 -3.00 -1.15 -26.49
C ILE A 56 -3.88 -2.34 -26.88
N GLY A 57 -5.18 -2.12 -26.88
CA GLY A 57 -6.15 -3.06 -27.41
C GLY A 57 -5.80 -3.37 -28.86
N LEU A 58 -5.53 -4.64 -29.13
CA LEU A 58 -5.60 -5.25 -30.46
C LEU A 58 -7.06 -5.43 -30.86
#